data_AF-A0A438MGM2-F1
#
_entry.id   AF-A0A438MGM2-F1
#
_cell.length_a   1.000
_cell.length_b   1.000
_cell.length_c   1.000
_cell.angle_alpha   90.00
_cell.angle_beta   90.00
_cell.angle_gamma   90.00
#
_symmetry.space_group_name_H-M   'P 1'
#
loop_
_entity.id
_entity.type
_entity.pdbx_description
1 polymer ?
#
loop_
_entity_poly.entity_id
_entity_poly.type
_entity_poly.pdbx_seq_one_letter_code
_entity_poly.pdbx_strand_id
1 'polypeptide(L)' 'MPGLDREAMQAAMLRIQKLSDDNWWALHASSTLMEAEAWVGPSGNRFGDTVHGSQRELRAMLAQAVTMAKDELARAK' A
#
# COMPACT_ATOMS: atom_id res chain seq x y z
N MET A 1 -25.65 0.00 19.72
CA MET A 1 -25.26 -1.33 19.18
C MET A 1 -23.75 -1.31 18.91
N PRO A 2 -22.91 -1.67 19.88
CA PRO A 2 -21.44 -1.53 19.77
C PRO A 2 -20.76 -2.54 18.82
N GLY A 3 -21.45 -3.63 18.45
CA GLY A 3 -20.87 -4.71 17.63
C GLY A 3 -20.75 -4.40 16.14
N LEU A 4 -21.62 -3.55 15.58
CA LEU A 4 -21.64 -3.24 14.15
C LEU A 4 -20.43 -2.42 13.69
N ASP A 5 -19.92 -1.54 14.56
CA ASP A 5 -18.77 -0.69 14.28
C ASP A 5 -17.46 -1.51 14.22
N ARG A 6 -17.35 -2.51 15.10
CA ARG A 6 -16.18 -3.40 15.16
C ARG A 6 -16.06 -4.29 13.93
N GLU A 7 -17.16 -4.91 13.50
CA GLU A 7 -17.16 -5.76 12.31
C GLU A 7 -16.90 -4.95 11.03
N ALA A 8 -17.48 -3.76 10.92
CA ALA A 8 -17.23 -2.85 9.80
C ALA A 8 -15.76 -2.42 9.74
N MET A 9 -15.14 -2.12 10.88
CA MET A 9 -13.72 -1.77 10.97
C MET A 9 -12.82 -2.94 10.57
N GLN A 10 -13.16 -4.16 11.02
CA GLN A 10 -12.41 -5.36 10.68
C GLN A 10 -12.49 -5.66 9.18
N ALA A 11 -13.65 -5.46 8.56
CA ALA A 11 -13.82 -5.56 7.11
C ALA A 11 -13.01 -4.49 6.35
N ALA A 12 -12.95 -3.26 6.87
CA ALA A 12 -12.12 -2.20 6.29
C ALA A 12 -10.62 -2.54 6.35
N MET A 13 -10.14 -3.06 7.49
CA MET A 13 -8.75 -3.50 7.63
C MET A 13 -8.40 -4.63 6.64
N LEU A 14 -9.27 -5.63 6.49
CA LEU A 14 -9.08 -6.72 5.54
C LEU A 14 -9.05 -6.21 4.09
N ARG A 15 -9.91 -5.23 3.76
CA ARG A 15 -9.92 -4.60 2.44
C ARG A 15 -8.63 -3.82 2.16
N ILE A 16 -8.14 -3.05 3.13
CA ILE A 16 -6.86 -2.33 3.03
C ILE A 16 -5.71 -3.33 2.84
N GLN A 17 -5.68 -4.42 3.61
CA GLN A 17 -4.66 -5.46 3.48
C GLN A 17 -4.67 -6.07 2.08
N LYS A 18 -5.85 -6.46 1.58
CA LYS A 18 -5.98 -7.03 0.22
C LYS A 18 -5.49 -6.06 -0.85
N LEU A 19 -5.89 -4.78 -0.78
CA LEU A 19 -5.42 -3.76 -1.73
C LEU A 19 -3.90 -3.54 -1.63
N SER A 20 -3.32 -3.62 -0.44
CA SER A 20 -1.87 -3.57 -0.24
C SER A 20 -1.18 -4.76 -0.93
N ASP A 21 -1.68 -5.97 -0.72
CA ASP A 21 -1.11 -7.19 -1.29
C ASP A 21 -1.21 -7.20 -2.82
N ASP A 22 -2.38 -6.85 -3.37
CA ASP A 22 -2.61 -6.78 -4.82
C ASP A 22 -1.68 -5.74 -5.48
N ASN A 23 -1.54 -4.56 -4.88
CA ASN A 23 -0.62 -3.53 -5.39
C ASN A 23 0.85 -3.91 -5.22
N TRP A 24 1.20 -4.61 -4.14
CA TRP A 24 2.55 -5.13 -3.96
C TRP A 24 2.91 -6.07 -5.11
N TRP A 25 2.04 -7.02 -5.47
CA TRP A 25 2.29 -7.93 -6.58
C TRP A 25 2.41 -7.22 -7.93
N ALA A 26 1.59 -6.19 -8.19
CA ALA A 26 1.66 -5.41 -9.42
C ALA A 26 2.99 -4.64 -9.56
N LEU A 27 3.53 -4.12 -8.46
CA LEU A 27 4.78 -3.36 -8.45
C LEU A 27 6.02 -4.25 -8.32
N HIS A 28 5.88 -5.44 -7.74
CA HIS A 28 6.99 -6.36 -7.48
C HIS A 28 7.67 -6.80 -8.77
N ALA A 29 6.93 -7.20 -9.80
CA ALA A 29 7.50 -7.63 -11.07
C ALA A 29 8.33 -6.52 -11.74
N SER A 30 7.80 -5.30 -11.79
CA SER A 30 8.51 -4.13 -12.33
C SER A 30 9.76 -3.77 -11.51
N SER A 31 9.66 -3.85 -10.19
CA SER A 31 10.79 -3.57 -9.29
C SER A 31 11.91 -4.61 -9.45
N THR A 32 11.57 -5.90 -9.53
CA THR A 32 12.53 -6.99 -9.77
C THR A 32 13.23 -6.85 -11.12
N LEU A 33 12.52 -6.43 -12.17
CA LEU A 33 13.12 -6.17 -13.48
C LEU A 33 14.07 -4.96 -13.45
N MET A 34 13.74 -3.92 -12.69
CA MET A 34 14.63 -2.78 -12.48
C MET A 34 15.89 -3.15 -11.71
N GLU A 35 15.76 -3.91 -10.61
CA GLU A 35 16.89 -4.38 -9.78
C GLU A 35 17.86 -5.29 -10.55
N ALA A 36 17.37 -5.99 -11.58
CA ALA A 36 18.18 -6.82 -12.47
C ALA A 36 18.93 -6.02 -13.55
N GLU A 37 19.00 -4.69 -13.45
CA GLU A 37 19.56 -3.77 -14.46
C GLU A 37 18.98 -3.97 -15.87
N ALA A 38 17.77 -4.56 -15.98
CA ALA A 38 17.18 -4.87 -17.27
C ALA A 38 16.83 -3.60 -18.07
N TRP A 39 16.71 -2.45 -17.40
CA TRP A 39 16.38 -1.17 -18.01
C TRP A 39 17.56 -0.20 -17.93
N VAL A 40 18.21 -0.03 -19.07
CA VAL A 40 19.38 0.85 -19.23
C VAL A 40 19.02 2.18 -19.88
N GLY A 41 19.72 3.23 -19.45
CA GLY A 41 19.67 4.56 -20.06
C GLY A 41 18.67 5.54 -19.41
N PRO A 42 18.65 6.81 -19.87
CA PRO A 42 17.95 7.89 -19.19
C PRO A 42 16.43 7.68 -19.03
N SER A 43 15.81 6.95 -19.96
CA SER A 43 14.38 6.62 -19.87
C SER A 43 14.09 5.52 -18.84
N GLY A 44 14.98 4.53 -18.71
CA GLY A 44 14.89 3.50 -17.67
C GLY A 44 15.03 4.10 -16.28
N ASN A 45 16.01 4.99 -16.08
CA ASN A 45 16.21 5.69 -14.82
C ASN A 45 14.98 6.53 -14.41
N ARG A 46 14.42 7.33 -15.33
CA ARG A 46 13.21 8.13 -15.07
C ARG A 46 12.00 7.28 -14.71
N PHE A 47 11.81 6.18 -15.44
CA PHE A 47 10.73 5.25 -15.13
C PHE A 47 10.94 4.63 -13.74
N GLY A 48 12.17 4.26 -13.41
CA GLY A 48 12.50 3.72 -12.09
C GLY A 48 12.26 4.69 -10.93
N ASP A 49 12.68 5.95 -11.10
CA ASP A 49 12.38 7.01 -10.13
C ASP A 49 10.87 7.21 -9.93
N THR A 50 10.10 7.10 -11.02
CA THR A 50 8.63 7.21 -10.99
C THR A 50 8.02 6.05 -10.21
N VAL A 51 8.43 4.80 -10.49
CA VAL A 51 7.95 3.60 -9.78
C VAL A 51 8.27 3.68 -8.29
N HIS A 52 9.49 4.03 -7.92
CA HIS A 52 9.87 4.20 -6.52
C HIS A 52 9.12 5.35 -5.85
N GLY A 53 8.84 6.44 -6.57
CA GLY A 53 7.99 7.53 -6.11
C GLY A 53 6.58 7.03 -5.76
N SER A 54 5.92 6.37 -6.70
CA SER A 54 4.58 5.81 -6.50
C SER A 54 4.54 4.77 -5.38
N GLN A 55 5.59 3.94 -5.24
CA GLN A 55 5.68 2.96 -4.16
C GLN A 55 5.77 3.63 -2.78
N ARG A 56 6.55 4.71 -2.65
CA ARG A 56 6.63 5.49 -1.39
C ARG A 56 5.30 6.14 -1.05
N GLU A 57 4.64 6.73 -2.03
CA GLU A 57 3.34 7.39 -1.85
C GLU A 57 2.27 6.39 -1.42
N LEU A 58 2.19 5.23 -2.08
CA LEU A 58 1.28 4.16 -1.70
C LEU A 58 1.53 3.67 -0.26
N ARG A 59 2.79 3.46 0.12
CA ARG A 59 3.15 3.07 1.50
C ARG A 59 2.70 4.12 2.53
N ALA A 60 2.85 5.40 2.21
CA ALA A 60 2.41 6.49 3.09
C ALA A 60 0.88 6.49 3.26
N MET A 61 0.12 6.36 2.16
CA MET A 61 -1.34 6.29 2.19
C MET A 61 -1.84 5.08 3.01
N LEU A 62 -1.23 3.91 2.79
CA LEU A 62 -1.58 2.70 3.55
C LEU A 62 -1.27 2.85 5.04
N ALA A 63 -0.12 3.41 5.41
CA ALA A 63 0.24 3.66 6.80
C ALA A 63 -0.73 4.64 7.49
N GLN A 64 -1.17 5.67 6.78
CA GLN A 64 -2.18 6.61 7.28
C GLN A 64 -3.53 5.92 7.49
N ALA A 65 -4.00 5.14 6.51
CA ALA A 65 -5.25 4.39 6.61
C ALA A 65 -5.24 3.39 7.78
N VAL A 66 -4.13 2.69 7.99
CA VAL A 66 -3.94 1.79 9.14
C VAL A 66 -3.98 2.55 10.46
N THR A 67 -3.32 3.71 10.54
CA THR A 67 -3.32 4.55 11.75
C THR A 67 -4.74 5.02 12.08
N MET A 68 -5.47 5.53 11.09
CA MET A 68 -6.86 5.96 11.26
C MET A 68 -7.76 4.82 11.73
N ALA A 69 -7.65 3.64 11.13
CA ALA A 69 -8.44 2.47 11.55
C ALA A 69 -8.13 2.03 12.99
N LYS A 70 -6.85 2.12 13.42
CA LYS A 70 -6.44 1.82 14.80
C LYS A 70 -6.97 2.84 15.79
N ASP A 71 -6.91 4.13 15.46
CA ASP A 71 -7.39 5.21 16.32
C ASP A 71 -8.90 5.13 16.53
N GLU A 72 -9.67 4.91 15.46
CA GLU A 72 -11.11 4.71 15.56
C GLU A 72 -11.46 3.46 16.38
N LEU A 73 -10.74 2.35 16.20
CA LEU A 73 -10.94 1.13 16.98
C LEU A 73 -10.64 1.35 18.47
N ALA A 74 -9.66 2.19 18.80
CA ALA A 74 -9.34 2.54 20.19
C ALA A 74 -10.41 3.44 20.83
N ARG A 75 -11.07 4.30 20.04
CA ARG A 75 -12.19 5.15 20.48
C ARG A 75 -13.51 4.39 20.64
N ALA A 76 -13.68 3.28 19.91
CA ALA A 76 -14.87 2.42 19.97
C ALA A 76 -14.88 1.44 21.17
N LYS A 77 -13.89 1.51 22.07
CA LYS A 77 -13.87 0.79 23.36
C LYS A 77 -14.56 1.59 24.46
#